data_AF-A0A9D2WPY9-F1
#
_entry.id   AF-A0A9D2WPY9-F1
#
_cell.length_a   1.000
_cell.length_b   1.000
_cell.length_c   1.000
_cell.angle_alpha   90.00
_cell.angle_beta   90.00
_cell.angle_gamma   90.00
#
_symmetry.space_group_name_H-M   'P 1'
#
loop_
_entity.id
_entity.type
_entity.pdbx_description
1 polymer ?
#
loop_
_entity_poly.entity_id
_entity_poly.type
_entity_poly.pdbx_seq_one_letter_code
_entity_poly.pdbx_strand_id
1 'polypeptide(L)' 'MDNNAKHHEEFILGTEDWVQAARIAKKCSGFVCDDEDEMVADETVSCYNCRYRRWAAHSISCHRPGRSSHDQ' A
#
# COMPACT_ATOMS: atom_id res chain seq x y z
N MET A 1 14.27 8.45 -26.83
CA MET A 1 13.41 9.13 -25.84
C MET A 1 12.65 8.05 -25.10
N ASP A 2 13.16 7.64 -23.94
CA ASP A 2 12.70 6.47 -23.20
C ASP A 2 11.45 6.80 -22.39
N ASN A 3 10.28 6.65 -23.00
CA ASN A 3 8.98 6.77 -22.31
C ASN A 3 8.69 5.47 -21.53
N ASN A 4 9.47 5.18 -20.49
CA ASN A 4 9.17 4.10 -19.55
C ASN A 4 8.32 4.66 -18.40
N ALA A 5 7.02 4.84 -18.66
CA ALA A 5 6.05 5.15 -17.62
C ALA A 5 5.91 3.92 -16.72
N LYS A 6 6.75 3.84 -15.68
CA LYS A 6 6.61 2.83 -14.62
C LYS A 6 5.26 3.08 -13.97
N HIS A 7 4.28 2.21 -14.25
CA HIS A 7 2.99 2.25 -13.59
C HIS A 7 3.22 1.98 -12.10
N HIS A 8 3.24 3.02 -11.29
CA HIS A 8 3.01 2.90 -9.86
C HIS A 8 1.51 2.72 -9.66
N GLU A 9 1.12 1.64 -8.98
CA GLU A 9 -0.26 1.47 -8.52
C GLU A 9 -0.44 2.34 -7.28
N GLU A 10 -0.66 3.64 -7.52
CA GLU A 10 -0.99 4.60 -6.47
C GLU A 10 -2.49 4.50 -6.22
N PHE A 11 -2.86 3.94 -5.06
CA PHE A 11 -4.20 4.08 -4.52
C PHE A 11 -4.18 5.08 -3.39
N ILE A 12 -5.30 5.76 -3.19
CA ILE A 12 -5.51 6.69 -2.08
C ILE A 12 -6.65 6.12 -1.23
N LEU A 13 -6.41 5.99 0.06
CA LEU A 13 -7.36 5.51 1.07
C LEU A 13 -7.52 6.62 2.11
N GLY A 14 -8.71 6.84 2.66
CA GLY A 14 -8.86 7.76 3.80
C GLY A 14 -8.06 7.28 5.00
N THR A 15 -7.75 8.15 5.96
CA THR A 15 -7.08 7.75 7.22
C THR A 15 -7.98 6.99 8.19
N GLU A 16 -9.29 6.99 7.93
CA GLU A 16 -10.31 6.36 8.78
C GLU A 16 -10.98 5.15 8.10
N ASP A 17 -10.54 4.77 6.90
CA ASP A 17 -11.07 3.66 6.11
C ASP A 17 -10.46 2.30 6.51
N TRP A 18 -10.50 1.96 7.80
CA TRP A 18 -9.91 0.73 8.37
C TRP A 18 -10.36 -0.55 7.70
N VAL A 19 -11.67 -0.70 7.51
CA VAL A 19 -12.25 -1.90 6.88
C VAL A 19 -11.77 -2.06 5.44
N GLN A 20 -11.69 -0.96 4.70
CA GLN A 20 -11.28 -0.98 3.30
C GLN A 20 -9.76 -1.21 3.18
N ALA A 21 -8.96 -0.60 4.05
CA ALA A 21 -7.53 -0.83 4.16
C ALA A 21 -7.20 -2.30 4.42
N ALA A 22 -7.91 -2.95 5.34
CA ALA A 22 -7.74 -4.38 5.60
C ALA A 22 -8.16 -5.24 4.41
N ARG A 23 -9.29 -4.92 3.76
CA ARG A 23 -9.77 -5.65 2.57
C ARG A 23 -8.80 -5.58 1.39
N ILE A 24 -8.21 -4.41 1.15
CA ILE A 24 -7.23 -4.21 0.07
C ILE A 24 -5.94 -4.95 0.43
N ALA A 25 -5.42 -4.80 1.64
CA ALA A 25 -4.20 -5.49 2.07
C ALA A 25 -4.33 -7.02 2.01
N LYS A 26 -5.47 -7.58 2.44
CA LYS A 26 -5.76 -9.03 2.35
C LYS A 26 -5.72 -9.58 0.92
N LYS A 27 -6.03 -8.74 -0.08
CA LYS A 27 -5.96 -9.09 -1.51
C LYS A 27 -4.66 -8.63 -2.17
N CYS A 28 -3.83 -7.85 -1.48
CA CYS A 28 -2.61 -7.29 -2.02
C CYS A 28 -1.48 -8.32 -1.93
N SER A 29 -1.17 -8.97 -3.03
CA SER A 29 -0.07 -9.94 -3.11
C SER A 29 1.32 -9.31 -3.15
N GLY A 30 1.44 -8.04 -2.75
CA GLY A 30 2.72 -7.38 -2.43
C GLY A 30 2.64 -6.56 -1.14
N PHE A 31 1.68 -6.90 -0.27
CA PHE A 31 1.64 -6.41 1.10
C PHE A 31 2.92 -6.87 1.81
N VAL A 32 3.56 -5.93 2.50
CA VAL A 32 4.71 -6.20 3.36
C VAL A 32 4.37 -5.56 4.69
N CYS A 33 4.21 -6.39 5.73
CA CYS A 33 3.96 -5.92 7.08
C CYS A 33 5.12 -5.00 7.51
N ASP A 34 4.76 -3.90 8.15
CA ASP A 34 5.71 -3.03 8.82
C ASP A 34 6.19 -3.64 10.13
N ASP A 35 7.16 -3.00 10.79
CA ASP A 35 7.61 -3.41 12.12
C ASP A 35 6.46 -3.34 13.14
N GLU A 36 6.47 -4.25 14.12
CA GLU A 36 5.36 -4.40 15.06
C GLU A 36 5.13 -3.14 15.92
N ASP A 37 6.20 -2.39 16.21
CA ASP A 37 6.16 -1.11 16.92
C ASP A 37 5.57 0.05 16.08
N GLU A 38 5.52 -0.09 14.75
CA GLU A 38 5.04 0.94 13.82
C GLU A 38 3.61 0.64 13.30
N MET A 39 3.03 -0.50 13.68
CA MET A 39 1.66 -0.86 13.34
C MET A 39 0.64 0.04 14.06
N VAL A 40 -0.27 0.63 13.30
CA VAL A 40 -1.33 1.51 13.83
C VAL A 40 -2.73 0.89 13.76
N ALA A 41 -2.93 -0.08 12.88
CA ALA A 41 -4.19 -0.81 12.78
C ALA A 41 -4.14 -2.07 13.65
N ASP A 42 -5.23 -2.34 14.37
CA ASP A 42 -5.43 -3.58 15.14
C ASP A 42 -5.30 -4.83 14.26
N GLU A 43 -5.81 -4.74 13.02
CA GLU A 43 -5.66 -5.78 12.02
C GLU A 43 -4.23 -5.84 11.47
N THR A 44 -3.53 -6.95 11.76
CA THR A 44 -2.16 -7.22 11.32
C THR A 44 -1.98 -7.07 9.80
N VAL A 45 -3.00 -7.42 9.02
CA VAL A 45 -3.01 -7.28 7.55
C VAL A 45 -3.90 -6.11 7.13
N SER A 46 -3.34 -4.91 7.15
CA SER A 46 -3.99 -3.65 6.75
C SER A 46 -3.05 -2.74 5.96
N CYS A 47 -3.55 -1.94 5.01
CA CYS A 47 -2.72 -0.98 4.27
C CYS A 47 -2.02 0.02 5.19
N TYR A 48 -2.59 0.29 6.37
CA TYR A 48 -1.95 1.11 7.40
C TYR A 48 -0.79 0.44 8.12
N ASN A 49 -0.63 -0.87 8.00
CA ASN A 49 0.49 -1.62 8.53
C ASN A 49 1.40 -2.10 7.39
N CYS A 50 1.30 -1.47 6.21
CA CYS A 50 2.15 -1.80 5.07
C CYS A 50 3.39 -0.90 5.03
N ARG A 51 4.57 -1.47 4.77
CA ARG A 51 5.83 -0.74 4.62
C ARG A 51 5.86 0.28 3.48
N TYR A 52 5.02 0.06 2.47
CA TYR A 52 4.89 0.97 1.32
C TYR A 52 3.87 2.10 1.54
N ARG A 53 3.29 2.20 2.75
CA ARG A 53 2.36 3.28 3.07
C ARG A 53 3.07 4.63 3.13
N ARG A 54 2.35 5.66 2.70
CA ARG A 54 2.71 7.06 2.90
C ARG A 54 1.50 7.78 3.46
N TRP A 55 1.71 8.53 4.54
CA TRP A 55 0.67 9.31 5.18
C TRP A 55 0.62 10.71 4.59
N ALA A 56 -0.56 11.12 4.18
CA ALA A 56 -0.93 12.50 3.89
C ALA A 56 -1.89 12.99 4.99
N ALA A 57 -2.22 14.28 4.97
CA ALA A 57 -3.01 14.92 6.04
C ALA A 57 -4.36 14.22 6.32
N HIS A 58 -5.03 13.69 5.29
CA HIS A 58 -6.34 13.02 5.41
C HIS A 58 -6.43 11.73 4.59
N SER A 59 -5.29 11.22 4.12
CA SER A 59 -5.27 10.01 3.31
C SER A 59 -3.96 9.24 3.46
N ILE A 60 -3.96 7.99 3.06
CA ILE A 60 -2.77 7.19 2.85
C ILE A 60 -2.63 6.84 1.37
N SER A 61 -1.39 6.80 0.88
CA SER A 61 -1.07 6.32 -0.46
C SER A 61 -0.13 5.13 -0.44
N CYS A 62 -0.25 4.28 -1.45
CA CYS A 62 0.66 3.16 -1.66
C CYS A 62 1.72 3.50 -2.70
N HIS A 63 2.99 3.34 -2.31
CA HIS A 63 4.13 3.57 -3.19
C HIS A 63 4.83 2.26 -3.56
N ARG A 64 4.10 1.14 -3.57
CA ARG A 64 4.66 -0.11 -4.07
C ARG A 64 5.01 0.07 -5.54
N PRO A 65 6.19 -0.37 -6.02
CA PRO A 65 6.41 -0.50 -7.44
C PRO A 65 5.30 -1.39 -8.03
N GLY A 66 4.59 -0.91 -9.04
CA GLY A 66 3.64 -1.75 -9.77
C GLY A 66 4.40 -2.93 -10.35
N ARG A 67 3.78 -4.12 -10.36
CA ARG A 67 4.39 -5.29 -11.02
C ARG A 67 4.65 -4.89 -12.46
N SER A 68 5.91 -4.66 -12.80
CA SER A 68 6.31 -4.61 -14.20
C SER A 68 6.19 -6.05 -14.67
N SER A 69 5.14 -6.36 -15.43
CA SER A 69 4.91 -7.66 -16.07
C SER A 69 5.93 -7.92 -17.19
N HIS A 70 7.23 -7.76 -16.92
CA HIS A 70 8.30 -7.93 -17.90
C HIS A 70 9.54 -8.64 -17.33
N ASP A 71 9.35 -9.55 -16.38
CA ASP A 71 10.36 -10.56 -16.10
C ASP A 71 9.69 -11.93 -16.34
N GLN A 72 9.74 -12.35 -17.61
CA GLN A 72 9.42 -13.69 -18.09
C GLN A 72 10.66 -14.24 -18.77
#